data_AF-A0A349YZL8-F1
#
_entry.id   AF-A0A349YZL8-F1
#
_cell.length_a   1.000
_cell.length_b   1.000
_cell.length_c   1.000
_cell.angle_alpha   90.00
_cell.angle_beta   90.00
_cell.angle_gamma   90.00
#
_symmetry.space_group_name_H-M   'P 1'
#
loop_
_entity.id
_entity.type
_entity.pdbx_description
1 polymer ?
#
loop_
_entity_poly.entity_id
_entity_poly.type
_entity_poly.pdbx_seq_one_letter_code
_entity_poly.pdbx_strand_id
1 'polypeptide(L)'
;MELGAFSVSLSVKDIHTSKAFYEKLGFSESGGDINQNWLIMRNGKNVIGLFQGMFEGNVLTFNPGWDQDCKTLDSFTSVQD
;
A
#
# COMPACT_ATOMS: atom_id res chain seq x y z
N MET A 1 10.06 17.82 -5.57
CA MET A 1 8.96 17.11 -6.23
C MET A 1 8.16 16.42 -5.14
N GLU A 2 6.91 16.83 -4.94
CA GLU A 2 6.02 16.24 -3.93
C GLU A 2 5.20 15.13 -4.60
N LEU A 3 5.58 13.88 -4.37
CA LEU A 3 5.04 12.71 -5.08
C LEU A 3 3.71 12.18 -4.51
N GLY A 4 3.12 12.90 -3.55
CA GLY A 4 1.86 12.55 -2.91
C GLY A 4 1.96 11.34 -1.98
N ALA A 5 0.88 10.55 -1.92
CA ALA A 5 0.78 9.40 -1.04
C ALA A 5 1.76 8.30 -1.48
N PHE A 6 2.48 7.74 -0.51
CA PHE A 6 3.47 6.70 -0.71
C PHE A 6 3.06 5.41 -0.02
N SER A 7 3.21 4.28 -0.72
CA SER A 7 3.04 2.94 -0.18
C SER A 7 4.05 1.96 -0.76
N VAL A 8 4.29 0.87 -0.05
CA VAL A 8 5.08 -0.27 -0.55
C VAL A 8 4.18 -1.48 -0.75
N SER A 9 4.15 -2.00 -1.96
CA SER A 9 3.53 -3.29 -2.27
C SER A 9 4.56 -4.39 -2.10
N LEU A 10 4.31 -5.30 -1.17
CA LEU A 10 5.18 -6.42 -0.84
C LEU A 10 4.72 -7.66 -1.62
N SER A 11 5.65 -8.27 -2.35
CA SER A 11 5.43 -9.61 -2.91
C SER A 11 5.60 -10.63 -1.79
N VAL A 12 4.53 -11.31 -1.42
CA VAL A 12 4.51 -12.26 -0.30
C VAL A 12 4.24 -13.67 -0.79
N LYS A 13 4.85 -14.65 -0.11
CA LYS A 13 4.66 -16.07 -0.43
C LYS A 13 3.34 -16.62 0.09
N ASP A 14 2.93 -16.17 1.28
CA ASP A 14 1.70 -16.58 1.96
C ASP A 14 1.03 -15.33 2.59
N ILE A 15 -0.08 -14.90 2.01
CA ILE A 15 -0.74 -13.65 2.39
C ILE A 15 -1.35 -13.72 3.79
N HIS A 16 -1.84 -14.89 4.22
CA HIS A 16 -2.42 -15.06 5.55
C HIS A 16 -1.35 -14.93 6.65
N THR A 17 -0.18 -15.52 6.44
CA THR A 17 0.97 -15.46 7.33
C THR A 17 1.51 -14.03 7.40
N SER A 18 1.68 -13.37 6.25
CA SER A 18 2.13 -11.98 6.21
C SER A 18 1.12 -11.03 6.86
N LYS A 19 -0.18 -11.21 6.60
CA LYS A 19 -1.24 -10.43 7.24
C LYS A 19 -1.15 -10.57 8.77
N ALA A 20 -1.14 -11.80 9.29
CA ALA A 20 -1.06 -12.05 10.73
C ALA A 20 0.22 -11.48 11.38
N PHE A 21 1.34 -11.46 10.64
CA PHE A 21 2.57 -10.81 11.09
C PHE A 21 2.38 -9.29 11.23
N TYR A 22 1.86 -8.63 10.20
CA TYR A 22 1.68 -7.17 10.22
C TYR A 22 0.59 -6.72 11.19
N GLU A 23 -0.45 -7.53 11.43
CA GLU A 23 -1.43 -7.27 12.49
C GLU A 23 -0.78 -7.18 13.87
N LYS A 24 0.22 -8.04 14.17
CA LYS A 24 0.98 -7.96 15.44
C LYS A 24 1.83 -6.70 15.55
N LEU A 25 2.17 -6.07 14.42
CA LEU A 25 2.88 -4.79 14.36
C LEU A 25 1.92 -3.59 14.40
N GLY A 26 0.62 -3.82 14.59
CA GLY A 26 -0.40 -2.77 14.69
C GLY A 26 -0.95 -2.31 13.35
N PHE A 27 -0.75 -3.07 12.27
CA PHE A 27 -1.43 -2.79 11.01
C PHE A 27 -2.85 -3.37 11.00
N SER A 28 -3.78 -2.68 10.35
CA SER A 28 -5.14 -3.15 10.10
C SER A 28 -5.48 -3.14 8.62
N GLU A 29 -6.37 -4.01 8.18
CA GLU A 29 -6.90 -4.00 6.81
C GLU A 29 -7.61 -2.67 6.51
N SER A 30 -7.38 -2.13 5.32
CA SER A 30 -8.05 -0.92 4.83
C SER A 30 -8.59 -1.05 3.41
N GLY A 31 -8.37 -2.20 2.76
CA GLY A 31 -8.85 -2.47 1.41
C GLY A 31 -8.32 -3.79 0.87
N GLY A 32 -8.92 -4.26 -0.22
CA GLY A 32 -8.56 -5.53 -0.86
C GLY A 32 -9.46 -6.69 -0.46
N ASP A 33 -9.14 -7.86 -1.01
CA ASP A 33 -9.82 -9.12 -0.77
C ASP A 33 -8.76 -10.21 -0.69
N ILE A 34 -8.59 -10.78 0.51
CA ILE A 34 -7.58 -11.82 0.75
C ILE A 34 -7.82 -13.06 -0.12
N ASN A 35 -9.06 -13.35 -0.53
CA ASN A 35 -9.38 -14.46 -1.43
C ASN A 35 -8.91 -14.20 -2.87
N GLN A 36 -8.66 -12.93 -3.21
CA GLN A 36 -8.05 -12.52 -4.47
C GLN A 36 -6.53 -12.36 -4.35
N ASN A 37 -5.93 -12.84 -3.25
CA ASN A 37 -4.49 -12.77 -2.99
C ASN A 37 -3.93 -11.34 -2.86
N TRP A 38 -4.74 -10.36 -2.45
CA TRP A 38 -4.24 -9.02 -2.15
C TRP A 38 -4.98 -8.30 -1.01
N LEU A 39 -4.22 -7.53 -0.22
CA LEU A 39 -4.73 -6.68 0.85
C LEU A 39 -3.93 -5.38 0.92
N ILE A 40 -4.60 -4.30 1.31
CA ILE A 40 -3.97 -3.05 1.75
C ILE A 40 -4.08 -2.99 3.27
N MET A 41 -2.96 -2.75 3.93
CA MET A 41 -2.87 -2.63 5.38
C MET A 41 -2.29 -1.27 5.79
N ARG A 42 -2.78 -0.74 6.90
CA ARG A 42 -2.40 0.59 7.42
C ARG A 42 -2.01 0.54 8.89
N ASN A 43 -0.96 1.29 9.24
CA ASN A 43 -0.59 1.62 10.62
C ASN A 43 -0.28 3.12 10.69
N GLY A 44 -1.24 3.92 11.15
CA GLY A 44 -1.18 5.38 11.06
C GLY A 44 -1.04 5.83 9.59
N LYS A 45 0.02 6.58 9.29
CA LYS A 45 0.33 7.05 7.93
C LYS A 45 1.08 6.03 7.07
N ASN A 46 1.51 4.90 7.64
CA ASN A 46 2.24 3.88 6.91
C ASN A 46 1.25 2.97 6.18
N VAL A 47 1.43 2.81 4.88
CA VAL A 47 0.59 1.99 4.02
C VAL A 47 1.45 0.93 3.35
N ILE A 48 1.03 -0.33 3.48
CA ILE A 48 1.62 -1.45 2.75
C ILE A 48 0.54 -2.21 2.01
N GLY A 49 0.88 -2.74 0.85
CA GLY A 49 0.07 -3.75 0.17
C GLY A 49 0.73 -5.12 0.33
N LEU A 50 -0.06 -6.16 0.57
CA LEU A 50 0.38 -7.56 0.53
C LEU A 50 -0.19 -8.18 -0.74
N PHE A 51 0.66 -8.75 -1.58
CA PHE A 51 0.24 -9.35 -2.85
C PHE A 51 0.94 -10.69 -3.05
N GLN A 52 0.16 -11.75 -3.20
CA GLN A 52 0.68 -13.10 -3.40
C GLN A 52 0.59 -13.52 -4.86
N GLY A 53 1.75 -13.85 -5.45
CA GLY A 53 1.82 -14.38 -6.82
C GLY A 53 1.51 -13.37 -7.94
N MET A 54 1.47 -12.07 -7.65
CA MET A 54 1.14 -11.04 -8.64
C MET A 54 2.37 -10.38 -9.30
N PHE A 55 3.50 -10.30 -8.58
CA PHE A 55 4.74 -9.71 -9.07
C PHE A 55 5.96 -10.37 -8.42
N GLU A 56 7.11 -10.33 -9.11
CA GLU A 56 8.35 -10.97 -8.66
C GLU A 56 9.02 -10.25 -7.49
N GLY A 57 8.91 -8.92 -7.45
CA GLY A 57 9.55 -8.08 -6.44
C GLY A 57 8.60 -7.06 -5.81
N ASN A 58 9.12 -6.32 -4.83
CA ASN A 58 8.37 -5.26 -4.18
C ASN A 58 8.24 -4.05 -5.11
N VAL A 59 7.12 -3.35 -5.00
CA VAL A 59 6.83 -2.15 -5.80
C VAL A 59 6.71 -0.96 -4.88
N LEU A 60 7.38 0.13 -5.25
CA LEU A 60 7.19 1.44 -4.65
C LEU A 60 6.09 2.16 -5.42
N THR A 61 5.04 2.60 -4.73
CA THR A 61 3.93 3.30 -5.35
C THR A 61 3.84 4.71 -4.79
N PHE A 62 3.84 5.67 -5.71
CA PHE A 62 3.57 7.08 -5.44
C PHE A 62 2.26 7.44 -6.12
N ASN A 63 1.37 8.10 -5.40
CA ASN A 63 0.08 8.58 -5.90
C ASN A 63 0.08 10.11 -5.83
N PRO A 64 0.59 10.79 -6.88
CA PRO A 64 0.53 12.24 -6.98
C PRO A 64 -0.92 12.71 -6.87
N GLY A 65 -1.12 13.81 -6.15
CA GLY A 65 -2.44 14.42 -5.98
C GLY A 65 -3.27 13.84 -4.83
N TRP A 66 -2.78 12.82 -4.13
CA TRP A 66 -3.38 12.35 -2.88
C TRP A 66 -2.45 12.53 -1.68
N ASP A 67 -3.03 12.77 -0.50
CA ASP A 67 -2.34 12.59 0.78
C ASP A 67 -2.40 11.14 1.29
N GLN A 68 -1.71 10.86 2.40
CA GLN A 68 -1.67 9.52 2.97
C GLN A 68 -3.03 9.00 3.46
N ASP A 69 -4.01 9.87 3.66
CA ASP A 69 -5.37 9.53 4.07
C ASP A 69 -6.33 9.40 2.86
N CYS A 70 -5.78 9.29 1.65
CA CYS A 70 -6.51 9.23 0.37
C CYS A 70 -7.35 10.48 0.07
N LYS A 71 -6.97 11.66 0.60
CA LYS A 71 -7.62 12.93 0.26
C LYS A 71 -6.93 13.58 -0.92
N THR A 72 -7.73 14.18 -1.81
CA THR A 72 -7.23 14.95 -2.94
C THR A 72 -6.54 16.23 -2.48
N LEU A 73 -5.36 16.50 -3.03
CA LEU A 73 -4.61 17.73 -2.84
C LEU A 73 -5.03 18.79 -3.88
N ASP A 74 -5.14 20.05 -3.45
CA ASP A 74 -5.51 21.16 -4.33
C ASP A 74 -4.45 21.46 -5.41
N SER A 75 -3.18 21.11 -5.14
CA SER A 75 -2.09 21.22 -6.10
C SER A 75 -1.05 20.12 -5.87
N PHE A 76 -0.50 19.57 -6.95
CA PHE A 76 0.60 18.59 -6.89
C PHE A 76 1.44 18.63 -8.16
N THR A 77 2.67 18.15 -8.10
CA THR A 77 3.52 17.97 -9.28
C THR A 77 3.11 16.66 -9.97
N SER A 78 2.68 16.73 -11.24
CA SER A 78 2.41 15.53 -12.02
C SER A 78 3.72 14.77 -12.28
N VAL A 79 3.69 13.44 -12.29
CA VAL A 79 4.84 12.61 -12.68
C VAL A 79 5.13 12.64 -14.18
N GLN A 80 4.25 13.28 -14.96
CA GLN A 80 4.41 13.47 -16.40
C GLN A 80 5.05 14.82 -16.76
N ASP A 81 5.17 15.74 -15.77
CA ASP A 81 5.81 17.05 -15.93
C ASP A 81 7.31 16.98 -15.63
#